data_AF-A0A3S4KHA8-F1
#
_entry.id   AF-A0A3S4KHA8-F1
#
_cell.length_a   1.000
_cell.length_b   1.000
_cell.length_c   1.000
_cell.angle_alpha   90.00
_cell.angle_beta   90.00
_cell.angle_gamma   90.00
#
_symmetry.space_group_name_H-M   'P 1'
#
loop_
_entity.id
_entity.type
_entity.pdbx_description
1 polymer ?
#
loop_
_entity_poly.entity_id
_entity_poly.type
_entity_poly.pdbx_seq_one_letter_code
_entity_poly.pdbx_strand_id
1 'polypeptide(L)'
;MFTSVAQANAAVIEQIRRARPHWLDVQPASSLISELNEGKTLLHAGPPMCWQEMTGPMKGACVGACLFEGWAKDEAQALAMLDQGEVNFIPCHHVNAVGPMGGITSASMPMLVVENVTDGNRAYCNLNEGIGKVMRFGAYGEDVLTRHRWMRDVLMPVLSAALGRMERGIDLTAMMAQGITMGDEFHQRNIASSALLMRTLAPQIARLDHDKQHIAEVMDFLSVTDQFFLNLAMAYCKAAMDAGAMIRSGRHRHGYDPQRQYVRDSGQRAGRTLVYCACKHSPRSVFSPVSRRSRRTRIWAIAQLPKPLVLAERR
;
A
#
# COMPACT_ATOMS: atom_id res chain seq x y z
N MET A 1 -32.77 7.05 12.32
CA MET A 1 -31.85 5.99 12.78
C MET A 1 -32.30 4.69 12.12
N PHE A 2 -31.38 3.79 11.78
CA PHE A 2 -31.76 2.46 11.27
C PHE A 2 -32.45 1.67 12.38
N THR A 3 -33.56 1.00 12.05
CA THR A 3 -34.33 0.22 13.02
C THR A 3 -33.92 -1.25 13.05
N SER A 4 -33.01 -1.68 12.18
CA SER A 4 -32.43 -3.03 12.16
C SER A 4 -31.02 -3.06 11.56
N VAL A 5 -30.28 -4.14 11.83
CA VAL A 5 -28.98 -4.43 11.20
C VAL A 5 -29.11 -4.53 9.68
N ALA A 6 -30.21 -5.12 9.18
CA ALA A 6 -30.44 -5.24 7.74
C ALA A 6 -30.56 -3.87 7.05
N GLN A 7 -31.25 -2.92 7.69
CA GLN A 7 -31.35 -1.55 7.18
C GLN A 7 -30.01 -0.82 7.23
N ALA A 8 -29.23 -1.00 8.30
CA ALA A 8 -27.89 -0.43 8.40
C ALA A 8 -26.96 -0.99 7.31
N ASN A 9 -26.99 -2.31 7.08
CA ASN A 9 -26.20 -2.96 6.04
C ASN A 9 -26.58 -2.47 4.64
N ALA A 10 -27.88 -2.34 4.34
CA ALA A 10 -28.34 -1.81 3.07
C ALA A 10 -27.82 -0.38 2.83
N ALA A 11 -27.82 0.46 3.87
CA ALA A 11 -27.28 1.81 3.78
C ALA A 11 -25.75 1.84 3.58
N VAL A 12 -25.00 0.97 4.27
CA VAL A 12 -23.55 0.82 4.06
C VAL A 12 -23.24 0.40 2.62
N ILE A 13 -23.94 -0.63 2.11
CA ILE A 13 -23.77 -1.13 0.74
C ILE A 13 -24.08 -0.03 -0.26
N GLU A 14 -25.19 0.68 -0.07
CA GLU A 14 -25.57 1.77 -0.97
C GLU A 14 -24.54 2.91 -0.94
N GLN A 15 -23.99 3.24 0.23
CA GLN A 15 -22.91 4.23 0.34
C GLN A 15 -21.67 3.81 -0.47
N ILE A 16 -21.25 2.56 -0.33
CA ILE A 16 -20.10 2.01 -1.07
C ILE A 16 -20.37 2.06 -2.59
N ARG A 17 -21.58 1.70 -3.03
CA ARG A 17 -21.97 1.72 -4.46
C ARG A 17 -22.03 3.13 -5.06
N ARG A 18 -22.34 4.14 -4.24
CA ARG A 18 -22.38 5.55 -4.65
C ARG A 18 -21.03 6.24 -4.68
N ALA A 19 -20.02 5.65 -4.04
CA ALA A 19 -18.67 6.21 -4.07
C ALA A 19 -18.19 6.39 -5.51
N ARG A 20 -17.58 7.54 -5.79
CA ARG A 20 -16.95 7.85 -7.08
C ARG A 20 -15.50 8.30 -6.87
N PRO A 21 -14.58 7.38 -6.49
CA PRO A 21 -13.18 7.71 -6.35
C PRO A 21 -12.55 8.16 -7.67
N HIS A 22 -11.91 9.33 -7.66
CA HIS A 22 -11.13 9.89 -8.76
C HIS A 22 -9.68 9.98 -8.33
N TRP A 23 -8.75 9.61 -9.23
CA TRP A 23 -7.33 9.88 -9.02
C TRP A 23 -7.02 11.31 -9.43
N LEU A 24 -6.70 12.14 -8.44
CA LEU A 24 -6.54 13.58 -8.60
C LEU A 24 -5.10 14.01 -8.76
N ASP A 25 -4.17 13.37 -8.05
CA ASP A 25 -2.79 13.84 -7.99
C ASP A 25 -1.80 12.75 -7.53
N VAL A 26 -0.50 13.06 -7.60
CA VAL A 26 0.57 12.33 -6.93
C VAL A 26 1.44 13.33 -6.17
N GLN A 27 1.61 13.12 -4.87
CA GLN A 27 2.31 14.05 -3.99
C GLN A 27 3.24 13.30 -3.03
N PRO A 28 4.29 13.94 -2.47
CA PRO A 28 5.13 13.31 -1.46
C PRO A 28 4.30 13.01 -0.20
N ALA A 29 4.54 11.86 0.42
CA ALA A 29 3.75 11.40 1.56
C ALA A 29 3.70 12.40 2.73
N SER A 30 4.80 13.11 2.99
CA SER A 30 4.92 14.18 3.99
C SER A 30 3.93 15.32 3.82
N SER A 31 3.52 15.62 2.58
CA SER A 31 2.54 16.67 2.28
C SER A 31 1.09 16.23 2.51
N LEU A 32 0.85 14.92 2.55
CA LEU A 32 -0.49 14.32 2.64
C LEU A 32 -0.81 13.79 4.04
N ILE A 33 0.22 13.35 4.76
CA ILE A 33 0.10 12.63 6.03
C ILE A 33 1.05 13.31 7.03
N SER A 34 0.47 14.14 7.90
CA SER A 34 1.21 14.94 8.88
C SER A 34 2.08 14.11 9.83
N GLU A 35 1.61 12.93 10.19
CA GLU A 35 2.26 12.00 11.12
C GLU A 35 3.62 11.52 10.59
N LEU A 36 3.85 11.56 9.27
CA LEU A 36 5.15 11.25 8.67
C LEU A 36 6.21 12.33 8.92
N ASN A 37 5.80 13.52 9.34
CA ASN A 37 6.71 14.62 9.68
C ASN A 37 7.14 14.58 11.16
N GLU A 38 6.58 13.67 11.96
CA GLU A 38 6.93 13.47 13.36
C GLU A 38 8.12 12.51 13.47
N GLY A 39 9.33 13.07 13.45
CA GLY A 39 10.57 12.30 13.58
C GLY A 39 10.77 11.28 12.47
N LYS A 40 11.35 10.11 12.80
CA LYS A 40 11.54 9.00 11.86
C LYS A 40 10.31 8.11 11.91
N THR A 41 9.35 8.33 11.01
CA THR A 41 8.11 7.54 10.97
C THR A 41 7.97 6.81 9.64
N LEU A 42 7.61 5.52 9.71
CA LEU A 42 7.28 4.69 8.55
C LEU A 42 5.84 4.19 8.65
N LEU A 43 5.10 4.24 7.55
CA LEU A 43 3.83 3.53 7.46
C LEU A 43 4.07 2.05 7.17
N HIS A 44 3.10 1.19 7.49
CA HIS A 44 3.12 -0.22 7.08
C HIS A 44 1.72 -0.78 6.82
N ALA A 45 1.67 -1.85 6.02
CA ALA A 45 0.43 -2.60 5.79
C ALA A 45 0.01 -3.41 7.02
N GLY A 46 -1.29 -3.72 7.11
CA GLY A 46 -1.87 -4.55 8.17
C GLY A 46 -2.20 -3.79 9.46
N PRO A 47 -2.56 -4.51 10.54
CA PRO A 47 -2.85 -3.94 11.85
C PRO A 47 -1.57 -3.49 12.58
N PRO A 48 -1.67 -2.69 13.67
CA PRO A 48 -0.52 -2.27 14.47
C PRO A 48 0.46 -3.41 14.77
N MET A 49 1.75 -3.15 14.57
CA MET A 49 2.81 -4.15 14.68
C MET A 49 4.12 -3.48 15.09
N CYS A 50 4.87 -4.10 16.00
CA CYS A 50 6.21 -3.62 16.34
C CYS A 50 7.27 -4.19 15.38
N TRP A 51 8.45 -3.56 15.37
CA TRP A 51 9.59 -3.98 14.55
C TRP A 51 9.93 -5.48 14.70
N GLN A 52 9.88 -6.01 15.93
CA GLN A 52 10.26 -7.39 16.24
C GLN A 52 9.32 -8.41 15.59
N GLU A 53 8.06 -8.05 15.40
CA GLU A 53 7.01 -8.89 14.79
C GLU A 53 7.01 -8.81 13.26
N MET A 54 7.73 -7.85 12.67
CA MET A 54 7.79 -7.68 11.22
C MET A 54 8.46 -8.87 10.55
N THR A 55 7.85 -9.33 9.45
CA THR A 55 8.43 -10.39 8.61
C THR A 55 9.70 -9.94 7.90
N GLY A 56 10.57 -10.87 7.50
CA GLY A 56 11.81 -10.56 6.78
C GLY A 56 11.66 -9.56 5.61
N PRO A 57 10.69 -9.75 4.69
CA PRO A 57 10.43 -8.78 3.62
C PRO A 57 10.04 -7.38 4.12
N MET A 58 9.23 -7.29 5.19
CA MET A 58 8.90 -5.99 5.79
C MET A 58 10.15 -5.36 6.41
N LYS A 59 10.98 -6.14 7.10
CA LYS A 59 12.23 -5.65 7.69
C LYS A 59 13.18 -5.09 6.63
N GLY A 60 13.37 -5.81 5.53
CA GLY A 60 14.17 -5.32 4.39
C GLY A 60 13.60 -4.05 3.78
N ALA A 61 12.27 -3.93 3.68
CA ALA A 61 11.62 -2.72 3.20
C ALA A 61 11.84 -1.52 4.14
N CYS A 62 11.80 -1.72 5.47
CA CYS A 62 12.12 -0.68 6.44
C CYS A 62 13.59 -0.23 6.35
N VAL A 63 14.54 -1.16 6.18
CA VAL A 63 15.94 -0.84 5.92
C VAL A 63 16.06 0.02 4.66
N GLY A 64 15.43 -0.41 3.57
CA GLY A 64 15.41 0.36 2.32
C GLY A 64 14.83 1.76 2.47
N ALA A 65 13.76 1.92 3.25
CA ALA A 65 13.17 3.22 3.54
C ALA A 65 14.12 4.11 4.36
N CYS A 66 14.81 3.55 5.36
CA CYS A 66 15.80 4.30 6.16
C CYS A 66 16.97 4.81 5.30
N LEU A 67 17.44 3.98 4.36
CA LEU A 67 18.48 4.36 3.41
C LEU A 67 17.98 5.40 2.40
N PHE A 68 16.76 5.23 1.90
CA PHE A 68 16.14 6.16 0.95
C PHE A 68 15.95 7.56 1.55
N GLU A 69 15.50 7.66 2.80
CA GLU A 69 15.35 8.92 3.53
C GLU A 69 16.69 9.50 4.03
N GLY A 70 17.80 8.76 3.88
CA GLY A 70 19.11 9.19 4.35
C GLY A 70 19.25 9.21 5.88
N TRP A 71 18.38 8.49 6.61
CA TRP A 71 18.49 8.35 8.07
C TRP A 71 19.69 7.48 8.46
N ALA A 72 20.08 6.57 7.57
CA ALA A 72 21.24 5.70 7.72
C ALA A 72 22.09 5.73 6.45
N LYS A 73 23.41 5.56 6.62
CA LYS A 73 24.40 5.52 5.54
C LYS A 73 24.54 4.13 4.93
N ASP A 74 24.27 3.10 5.71
CA ASP A 74 24.40 1.69 5.33
C ASP A 74 23.40 0.80 6.09
N GLU A 75 23.32 -0.46 5.66
CA GLU A 75 22.43 -1.47 6.25
C GLU A 75 22.67 -1.66 7.75
N ALA A 76 23.93 -1.65 8.19
CA ALA A 76 24.26 -1.89 9.61
C ALA A 76 23.72 -0.76 10.49
N GLN A 77 23.87 0.49 10.06
CA GLN A 77 23.32 1.65 10.76
C GLN A 77 21.79 1.64 10.73
N ALA A 78 21.17 1.29 9.61
CA ALA A 78 19.71 1.20 9.48
C ALA A 78 19.14 0.14 10.44
N LEU A 79 19.74 -1.05 10.49
CA LEU A 79 19.33 -2.13 11.39
C LEU A 79 19.49 -1.72 12.85
N ALA A 80 20.62 -1.13 13.22
CA ALA A 80 20.85 -0.67 14.60
C ALA A 80 19.78 0.34 15.06
N MET A 81 19.44 1.30 14.19
CA MET A 81 18.39 2.29 14.44
C MET A 81 17.00 1.66 14.62
N LEU A 82 16.65 0.71 13.75
CA LEU A 82 15.38 -0.03 13.82
C LEU A 82 15.30 -0.91 15.07
N ASP A 83 16.38 -1.60 15.44
CA ASP A 83 16.47 -2.44 16.63
C ASP A 83 16.41 -1.63 17.94
N GLN A 84 16.93 -0.41 17.94
CA GLN A 84 16.89 0.51 19.08
C GLN A 84 15.53 1.21 19.24
N GLY A 85 14.59 1.03 18.29
CA GLY A 85 13.27 1.64 18.36
C GLY A 85 13.25 3.13 18.05
N GLU A 86 14.24 3.63 17.29
CA GLU A 86 14.28 5.03 16.87
C GLU A 86 13.28 5.38 15.75
N VAL A 87 12.66 4.37 15.14
CA VAL A 87 11.68 4.52 14.06
C VAL A 87 10.28 4.16 14.57
N ASN A 88 9.36 5.11 14.40
CA ASN A 88 7.94 4.92 14.70
C ASN A 88 7.22 4.24 13.53
N PHE A 89 6.24 3.38 13.84
CA PHE A 89 5.50 2.61 12.86
C PHE A 89 3.99 2.87 12.96
N ILE A 90 3.38 3.29 11.85
CA ILE A 90 1.95 3.59 11.78
C ILE A 90 1.28 2.71 10.72
N PRO A 91 0.20 1.98 11.05
CA PRO A 91 -0.58 1.29 10.04
C PRO A 91 -1.15 2.26 9.00
N CYS A 92 -0.99 1.96 7.71
CA CYS A 92 -1.51 2.82 6.64
C CYS A 92 -3.00 3.15 6.86
N HIS A 93 -3.80 2.17 7.29
CA HIS A 93 -5.24 2.35 7.52
C HIS A 93 -5.60 3.39 8.58
N HIS A 94 -4.68 3.73 9.49
CA HIS A 94 -4.89 4.77 10.51
C HIS A 94 -4.82 6.18 9.94
N VAL A 95 -4.07 6.38 8.86
CA VAL A 95 -3.79 7.68 8.22
C VAL A 95 -4.39 7.77 6.82
N ASN A 96 -5.55 7.12 6.62
CA ASN A 96 -6.29 7.05 5.35
C ASN A 96 -5.48 6.50 4.17
N ALA A 97 -4.39 5.80 4.44
CA ALA A 97 -3.54 5.20 3.43
C ALA A 97 -3.79 3.68 3.32
N VAL A 98 -3.29 3.11 2.23
CA VAL A 98 -3.11 1.67 2.03
C VAL A 98 -1.78 1.43 1.31
N GLY A 99 -1.17 0.27 1.51
CA GLY A 99 0.07 -0.08 0.82
C GLY A 99 0.08 -1.56 0.46
N PRO A 100 0.46 -1.94 -0.78
CA PRO A 100 0.54 -3.34 -1.18
C PRO A 100 1.67 -4.05 -0.44
N MET A 101 1.46 -5.34 -0.18
CA MET A 101 2.46 -6.24 0.44
C MET A 101 2.88 -5.77 1.84
N GLY A 102 4.13 -5.35 2.02
CA GLY A 102 4.61 -4.77 3.28
C GLY A 102 4.07 -3.36 3.54
N GLY A 103 3.67 -2.64 2.49
CA GLY A 103 3.11 -1.30 2.56
C GLY A 103 4.04 -0.24 3.18
N ILE A 104 5.34 -0.51 3.26
CA ILE A 104 6.30 0.42 3.84
C ILE A 104 6.30 1.71 3.02
N THR A 105 6.06 2.83 3.70
CA THR A 105 6.00 4.16 3.09
C THR A 105 6.69 5.15 4.01
N SER A 106 7.63 5.93 3.47
CA SER A 106 8.32 7.00 4.18
C SER A 106 7.93 8.38 3.64
N ALA A 107 8.33 9.44 4.36
CA ALA A 107 7.93 10.82 4.11
C ALA A 107 8.16 11.32 2.67
N SER A 108 9.30 10.96 2.07
CA SER A 108 9.69 11.41 0.73
C SER A 108 9.15 10.53 -0.40
N MET A 109 8.45 9.44 -0.09
CA MET A 109 7.89 8.56 -1.12
C MET A 109 6.66 9.18 -1.80
N PRO A 110 6.50 9.00 -3.11
CA PRO A 110 5.33 9.50 -3.82
C PRO A 110 4.09 8.66 -3.56
N MET A 111 2.96 9.34 -3.39
CA MET A 111 1.67 8.79 -3.02
C MET A 111 0.57 9.27 -3.96
N LEU A 112 -0.27 8.34 -4.41
CA LEU A 112 -1.52 8.59 -5.12
C LEU A 112 -2.48 9.37 -4.21
N VAL A 113 -3.12 10.41 -4.74
CA VAL A 113 -4.21 11.14 -4.09
C VAL A 113 -5.52 10.74 -4.76
N VAL A 114 -6.31 9.90 -4.09
CA VAL A 114 -7.63 9.49 -4.57
C VAL A 114 -8.70 10.12 -3.71
N GLU A 115 -9.67 10.78 -4.33
CA GLU A 115 -10.80 11.40 -3.64
C GLU A 115 -12.12 10.77 -4.10
N ASN A 116 -12.94 10.34 -3.16
CA ASN A 116 -14.32 10.02 -3.43
C ASN A 116 -15.12 11.31 -3.59
N VAL A 117 -15.31 11.76 -4.83
CA VAL A 117 -15.95 13.07 -5.12
C VAL A 117 -17.42 13.15 -4.67
N THR A 118 -18.05 12.01 -4.35
CA THR A 118 -19.40 11.97 -3.79
C THR A 118 -19.45 12.49 -2.35
N ASP A 119 -18.44 12.16 -1.53
CA ASP A 119 -18.42 12.47 -0.08
C ASP A 119 -17.22 13.33 0.36
N GLY A 120 -16.28 13.60 -0.55
CA GLY A 120 -15.07 14.40 -0.30
C GLY A 120 -13.98 13.70 0.51
N ASN A 121 -14.14 12.43 0.90
CA ASN A 121 -13.12 11.71 1.63
C ASN A 121 -11.98 11.25 0.71
N ARG A 122 -10.74 11.32 1.22
CA ARG A 122 -9.53 10.93 0.50
C ARG A 122 -8.94 9.62 0.99
N ALA A 123 -8.31 8.91 0.07
CA ALA A 123 -7.48 7.75 0.34
C ALA A 123 -6.15 7.87 -0.40
N TYR A 124 -5.11 7.34 0.21
CA TYR A 124 -3.76 7.43 -0.33
C TYR A 124 -3.13 6.07 -0.50
N CYS A 125 -2.24 5.92 -1.48
CA CYS A 125 -1.44 4.71 -1.66
C CYS A 125 -0.09 5.06 -2.26
N ASN A 126 0.98 4.39 -1.87
CA ASN A 126 2.28 4.58 -2.52
C ASN A 126 2.22 4.18 -4.00
N LEU A 127 3.22 4.54 -4.79
CA LEU A 127 3.30 4.14 -6.21
C LEU A 127 3.81 2.70 -6.36
N ASN A 128 3.41 2.06 -7.47
CA ASN A 128 4.00 0.80 -7.89
C ASN A 128 5.44 1.05 -8.37
N GLU A 129 6.39 0.25 -7.90
CA GLU A 129 7.81 0.38 -8.23
C GLU A 129 8.22 -0.26 -9.57
N GLY A 130 7.27 -0.89 -10.29
CA GLY A 130 7.56 -1.65 -11.49
C GLY A 130 7.82 -3.14 -11.22
N ILE A 131 8.52 -3.77 -12.16
CA ILE A 131 8.84 -5.21 -12.17
C ILE A 131 10.25 -5.48 -11.64
N GLY A 132 10.48 -6.71 -11.13
CA GLY A 132 11.80 -7.16 -10.68
C GLY A 132 12.04 -6.98 -9.18
N LYS A 133 13.26 -6.57 -8.81
CA LYS A 133 13.65 -6.32 -7.41
C LYS A 133 13.02 -5.01 -6.94
N VAL A 134 12.18 -5.10 -5.91
CA VAL A 134 11.36 -3.99 -5.40
C VAL A 134 11.28 -4.02 -3.87
N MET A 135 11.19 -2.85 -3.27
CA MET A 135 11.13 -2.60 -1.83
C MET A 135 9.89 -3.20 -1.20
N ARG A 136 8.74 -3.21 -1.88
CA ARG A 136 7.52 -3.88 -1.38
C ARG A 136 7.68 -5.39 -1.10
N PHE A 137 8.73 -6.01 -1.65
CA PHE A 137 9.13 -7.40 -1.35
C PHE A 137 10.41 -7.51 -0.51
N GLY A 138 10.90 -6.39 0.02
CA GLY A 138 12.03 -6.32 0.95
C GLY A 138 13.40 -6.17 0.30
N ALA A 139 13.49 -5.89 -1.00
CA ALA A 139 14.76 -5.56 -1.64
C ALA A 139 15.14 -4.09 -1.39
N TYR A 140 16.41 -3.81 -1.14
CA TYR A 140 16.89 -2.45 -0.83
C TYR A 140 18.29 -2.17 -1.42
N GLY A 141 18.67 -2.91 -2.47
CA GLY A 141 19.91 -2.66 -3.20
C GLY A 141 19.92 -1.30 -3.91
N GLU A 142 21.09 -0.89 -4.40
CA GLU A 142 21.27 0.42 -5.04
C GLU A 142 20.36 0.62 -6.27
N ASP A 143 20.04 -0.45 -6.98
CA ASP A 143 19.08 -0.45 -8.09
C ASP A 143 17.64 -0.12 -7.63
N VAL A 144 17.26 -0.56 -6.43
CA VAL A 144 15.96 -0.25 -5.82
C VAL A 144 15.93 1.19 -5.31
N LEU A 145 16.96 1.62 -4.59
CA LEU A 145 17.04 2.97 -4.04
C LEU A 145 17.12 4.04 -5.14
N THR A 146 17.86 3.77 -6.21
CA THR A 146 17.93 4.64 -7.40
C THR A 146 16.55 4.77 -8.05
N ARG A 147 15.81 3.68 -8.17
CA ARG A 147 14.44 3.73 -8.69
C ARG A 147 13.51 4.54 -7.81
N HIS A 148 13.58 4.39 -6.49
CA HIS A 148 12.77 5.21 -5.58
C HIS A 148 13.09 6.70 -5.67
N ARG A 149 14.38 7.07 -5.81
CA ARG A 149 14.78 8.47 -6.07
C ARG A 149 14.24 8.96 -7.41
N TRP A 150 14.37 8.17 -8.48
CA TRP A 150 13.74 8.49 -9.76
C TRP A 150 12.21 8.62 -9.67
N MET A 151 11.54 7.76 -8.89
CA MET A 151 10.10 7.86 -8.70
C MET A 151 9.70 9.16 -8.00
N ARG A 152 10.50 9.61 -7.02
CA ARG A 152 10.32 10.90 -6.32
C ARG A 152 10.61 12.09 -7.24
N ASP A 153 11.72 12.04 -7.97
CA ASP A 153 12.26 13.20 -8.68
C ASP A 153 11.75 13.35 -10.12
N VAL A 154 11.27 12.26 -10.73
CA VAL A 154 10.84 12.21 -12.14
C VAL A 154 9.40 11.72 -12.28
N LEU A 155 9.09 10.51 -11.80
CA LEU A 155 7.76 9.91 -12.01
C LEU A 155 6.64 10.75 -11.37
N MET A 156 6.81 11.13 -10.11
CA MET A 156 5.81 11.90 -9.39
C MET A 156 5.54 13.27 -10.01
N PRO A 157 6.56 14.13 -10.27
CA PRO A 157 6.31 15.43 -10.91
C PRO A 157 5.62 15.33 -12.26
N VAL A 158 6.02 14.37 -13.11
CA VAL A 158 5.39 14.18 -14.43
C VAL A 158 3.93 13.72 -14.30
N LEU A 159 3.64 12.76 -13.41
CA LEU A 159 2.27 12.29 -13.19
C LEU A 159 1.39 13.39 -12.58
N SER A 160 1.90 14.11 -11.57
CA SER A 160 1.19 15.24 -10.95
C SER A 160 0.87 16.33 -11.98
N ALA A 161 1.84 16.71 -12.81
CA ALA A 161 1.64 17.70 -13.86
C ALA A 161 0.63 17.22 -14.93
N ALA A 162 0.67 15.94 -15.31
CA ALA A 162 -0.30 15.37 -16.25
C ALA A 162 -1.72 15.39 -15.69
N LEU A 163 -1.90 15.03 -14.41
CA LEU A 163 -3.19 15.05 -13.71
C LEU A 163 -3.70 16.48 -13.51
N GLY A 164 -2.81 17.44 -13.23
CA GLY A 164 -3.17 18.86 -13.08
C GLY A 164 -3.74 19.50 -14.35
N ARG A 165 -3.58 18.86 -15.52
CA ARG A 165 -4.23 19.27 -16.78
C ARG A 165 -5.67 18.76 -16.90
N MET A 166 -6.11 17.90 -15.98
CA MET A 166 -7.42 17.25 -16.00
C MET A 166 -8.30 17.86 -14.91
N GLU A 167 -9.40 18.52 -15.30
CA GLU A 167 -10.27 19.25 -14.37
C GLU A 167 -10.77 18.41 -13.18
N ARG A 168 -11.00 17.11 -13.39
CA ARG A 168 -11.54 16.19 -12.37
C ARG A 168 -10.65 14.97 -12.13
N GLY A 169 -9.40 15.00 -12.60
CA GLY A 169 -8.54 13.82 -12.60
C GLY A 169 -9.14 12.65 -13.40
N ILE A 170 -8.80 11.43 -13.01
CA ILE A 170 -9.24 10.19 -13.69
C ILE A 170 -10.34 9.50 -12.88
N ASP A 171 -11.51 9.29 -13.50
CA ASP A 171 -12.60 8.49 -12.93
C ASP A 171 -12.19 7.00 -12.88
N LEU A 172 -11.86 6.53 -11.68
CA LEU A 172 -11.44 5.15 -11.47
C LEU A 172 -12.61 4.17 -11.52
N THR A 173 -13.84 4.60 -11.19
CA THR A 173 -15.03 3.76 -11.31
C THR A 173 -15.26 3.40 -12.78
N ALA A 174 -15.20 4.40 -13.68
CA ALA A 174 -15.36 4.17 -15.11
C ALA A 174 -14.25 3.29 -15.68
N MET A 175 -13.00 3.52 -15.27
CA MET A 175 -11.86 2.72 -15.74
C MET A 175 -11.93 1.27 -15.26
N MET A 176 -12.28 1.03 -13.99
CA MET A 176 -12.48 -0.33 -13.45
C MET A 176 -13.67 -1.02 -14.12
N ALA A 177 -14.78 -0.31 -14.37
CA ALA A 177 -15.92 -0.87 -15.09
C ALA A 177 -15.55 -1.34 -16.50
N GLN A 178 -14.62 -0.65 -17.17
CA GLN A 178 -14.08 -1.13 -18.44
C GLN A 178 -13.12 -2.31 -18.23
N GLY A 179 -12.16 -2.19 -17.30
CA GLY A 179 -11.12 -3.20 -17.05
C GLY A 179 -11.68 -4.58 -16.71
N ILE A 180 -12.77 -4.66 -15.94
CA ILE A 180 -13.39 -5.95 -15.58
C ILE A 180 -13.92 -6.68 -16.83
N THR A 181 -14.45 -5.95 -17.81
CA THR A 181 -14.93 -6.54 -19.07
C THR A 181 -13.79 -7.02 -19.97
N MET A 182 -12.56 -6.61 -19.68
CA MET A 182 -11.32 -7.01 -20.36
C MET A 182 -10.54 -8.10 -19.59
N GLY A 183 -11.13 -8.65 -18.52
CA GLY A 183 -10.61 -9.79 -17.78
C GLY A 183 -9.65 -9.45 -16.64
N ASP A 184 -9.56 -8.18 -16.23
CA ASP A 184 -8.89 -7.81 -14.98
C ASP A 184 -9.76 -8.13 -13.76
N GLU A 185 -9.13 -8.34 -12.61
CA GLU A 185 -9.80 -8.42 -11.29
C GLU A 185 -9.20 -7.44 -10.25
N PHE A 186 -8.22 -6.64 -10.68
CA PHE A 186 -7.64 -5.51 -9.95
C PHE A 186 -6.77 -5.83 -8.74
N HIS A 187 -6.46 -7.11 -8.51
CA HIS A 187 -5.60 -7.54 -7.41
C HIS A 187 -4.39 -8.33 -7.91
N GLN A 188 -4.56 -9.44 -8.61
CA GLN A 188 -3.47 -10.18 -9.28
C GLN A 188 -3.30 -9.80 -10.75
N ARG A 189 -4.37 -9.47 -11.47
CA ARG A 189 -4.36 -9.14 -12.89
C ARG A 189 -4.92 -7.73 -13.11
N ASN A 190 -4.04 -6.87 -13.62
CA ASN A 190 -4.26 -5.44 -13.84
C ASN A 190 -3.84 -4.97 -15.25
N ILE A 191 -3.62 -5.90 -16.18
CA ILE A 191 -3.01 -5.62 -17.50
C ILE A 191 -3.88 -4.64 -18.29
N ALA A 192 -5.19 -4.90 -18.37
CA ALA A 192 -6.09 -4.08 -19.17
C ALA A 192 -6.19 -2.66 -18.60
N SER A 193 -6.33 -2.55 -17.28
CA SER A 193 -6.53 -1.28 -16.58
C SER A 193 -5.25 -0.44 -16.59
N SER A 194 -4.07 -1.06 -16.42
CA SER A 194 -2.78 -0.38 -16.58
C SER A 194 -2.60 0.16 -18.01
N ALA A 195 -2.99 -0.61 -19.03
CA ALA A 195 -2.95 -0.14 -20.42
C ALA A 195 -3.97 0.99 -20.70
N LEU A 196 -5.19 0.89 -20.17
CA LEU A 196 -6.21 1.96 -20.26
C LEU A 196 -5.75 3.25 -19.56
N LEU A 197 -5.08 3.09 -18.42
CA LEU A 197 -4.50 4.21 -17.67
C LEU A 197 -3.41 4.89 -18.48
N MET A 198 -2.45 4.13 -19.02
CA MET A 198 -1.39 4.66 -19.89
C MET A 198 -2.00 5.38 -21.09
N ARG A 199 -2.99 4.78 -21.77
CA ARG A 199 -3.71 5.41 -22.90
C ARG A 199 -4.34 6.75 -22.51
N THR A 200 -4.87 6.85 -21.30
CA THR A 200 -5.52 8.07 -20.78
C THR A 200 -4.49 9.16 -20.44
N LEU A 201 -3.37 8.77 -19.82
CA LEU A 201 -2.31 9.67 -19.41
C LEU A 201 -1.42 10.14 -20.58
N ALA A 202 -1.12 9.27 -21.54
CA ALA A 202 -0.22 9.53 -22.66
C ALA A 202 -0.43 10.89 -23.35
N PRO A 203 -1.67 11.27 -23.77
CA PRO A 203 -1.89 12.58 -24.38
C PRO A 203 -1.65 13.75 -23.43
N GLN A 204 -1.86 13.59 -22.12
CA GLN A 204 -1.59 14.65 -21.15
C GLN A 204 -0.09 14.81 -20.91
N ILE A 205 0.62 13.69 -20.73
CA ILE A 205 2.08 13.64 -20.55
C ILE A 205 2.80 14.22 -21.77
N ALA A 206 2.42 13.83 -22.99
CA ALA A 206 3.06 14.27 -24.22
C ALA A 206 2.92 15.79 -24.50
N ARG A 207 2.01 16.48 -23.81
CA ARG A 207 1.79 17.93 -23.94
C ARG A 207 2.34 18.73 -22.76
N LEU A 208 3.06 18.10 -21.85
CA LEU A 208 3.72 18.80 -20.76
C LEU A 208 4.90 19.61 -21.28
N ASP A 209 5.07 20.80 -20.71
CA ASP A 209 6.32 21.54 -20.77
C ASP A 209 7.25 20.98 -19.69
N HIS A 210 7.87 19.84 -19.98
CA HIS A 210 8.74 19.11 -19.08
C HIS A 210 9.93 18.57 -19.86
N ASP A 211 10.99 18.20 -19.15
CA ASP A 211 12.14 17.54 -19.75
C ASP A 211 11.69 16.32 -20.59
N LYS A 212 12.11 16.27 -21.86
CA LYS A 212 11.68 15.25 -22.82
C LYS A 212 12.18 13.86 -22.44
N GLN A 213 13.36 13.77 -21.83
CA GLN A 213 13.91 12.52 -21.34
C GLN A 213 13.07 12.01 -20.16
N HIS A 214 12.68 12.89 -19.23
CA HIS A 214 11.76 12.52 -18.14
C HIS A 214 10.40 12.04 -18.66
N ILE A 215 9.83 12.71 -19.67
CA ILE A 215 8.59 12.26 -20.33
C ILE A 215 8.76 10.86 -20.91
N ALA A 216 9.85 10.61 -21.65
CA ALA A 216 10.12 9.32 -22.26
C ALA A 216 10.26 8.21 -21.20
N GLU A 217 11.04 8.45 -20.14
CA GLU A 217 11.23 7.48 -19.06
C GLU A 217 9.93 7.11 -18.34
N VAL A 218 9.04 8.08 -18.10
CA VAL A 218 7.74 7.82 -17.48
C VAL A 218 6.84 7.01 -18.41
N MET A 219 6.82 7.34 -19.71
CA MET A 219 6.06 6.59 -20.71
C MET A 219 6.56 5.15 -20.84
N ASP A 220 7.87 4.95 -20.87
CA ASP A 220 8.50 3.63 -20.91
C ASP A 220 8.15 2.83 -19.66
N PHE A 221 8.27 3.43 -18.48
CA PHE A 221 7.93 2.80 -17.21
C PHE A 221 6.46 2.34 -17.15
N LEU A 222 5.52 3.18 -17.58
CA LEU A 222 4.10 2.85 -17.60
C LEU A 222 3.78 1.75 -18.63
N SER A 223 4.51 1.71 -19.75
CA SER A 223 4.28 0.75 -20.84
C SER A 223 4.61 -0.70 -20.47
N VAL A 224 5.54 -0.90 -19.53
CA VAL A 224 6.00 -2.24 -19.12
C VAL A 224 5.48 -2.67 -17.75
N THR A 225 4.75 -1.81 -17.05
CA THR A 225 4.28 -2.06 -15.67
C THR A 225 2.81 -2.46 -15.66
N ASP A 226 2.54 -3.73 -15.97
CA ASP A 226 1.18 -4.29 -15.99
C ASP A 226 0.45 -4.24 -14.64
N GLN A 227 1.19 -4.13 -13.54
CA GLN A 227 0.64 -4.11 -12.18
C GLN A 227 0.44 -2.68 -11.64
N PHE A 228 0.70 -1.62 -12.42
CA PHE A 228 0.63 -0.24 -11.94
C PHE A 228 -0.75 0.08 -11.32
N PHE A 229 -1.82 -0.40 -11.97
CA PHE A 229 -3.20 -0.15 -11.54
C PHE A 229 -3.58 -0.78 -10.19
N LEU A 230 -2.82 -1.76 -9.67
CA LEU A 230 -3.08 -2.35 -8.34
C LEU A 230 -3.18 -1.28 -7.26
N ASN A 231 -2.23 -0.35 -7.22
CA ASN A 231 -2.15 0.67 -6.18
C ASN A 231 -3.35 1.64 -6.25
N LEU A 232 -3.81 1.96 -7.46
CA LEU A 232 -5.02 2.75 -7.70
C LEU A 232 -6.28 1.99 -7.25
N ALA A 233 -6.38 0.70 -7.58
CA ALA A 233 -7.50 -0.13 -7.14
C ALA A 233 -7.56 -0.27 -5.61
N MET A 234 -6.41 -0.35 -4.94
CA MET A 234 -6.35 -0.36 -3.48
C MET A 234 -6.83 0.98 -2.88
N ALA A 235 -6.36 2.12 -3.41
CA ALA A 235 -6.81 3.43 -2.98
C ALA A 235 -8.30 3.68 -3.26
N TYR A 236 -8.81 3.21 -4.40
CA TYR A 236 -10.23 3.18 -4.74
C TYR A 236 -11.06 2.46 -3.68
N CYS A 237 -10.67 1.20 -3.39
CA CYS A 237 -11.35 0.39 -2.40
C CYS A 237 -11.31 1.03 -1.02
N LYS A 238 -10.17 1.62 -0.62
CA LYS A 238 -10.03 2.36 0.63
C LYS A 238 -11.02 3.53 0.69
N ALA A 239 -11.06 4.37 -0.34
CA ALA A 239 -11.96 5.53 -0.39
C ALA A 239 -13.44 5.13 -0.31
N ALA A 240 -13.84 4.09 -1.05
CA ALA A 240 -15.22 3.59 -1.05
C ALA A 240 -15.62 2.92 0.27
N MET A 241 -14.74 2.09 0.83
CA MET A 241 -15.01 1.36 2.08
C MET A 241 -15.01 2.30 3.30
N ASP A 242 -14.14 3.31 3.31
CA ASP A 242 -14.13 4.33 4.37
C ASP A 242 -15.42 5.16 4.37
N ALA A 243 -15.97 5.49 3.18
CA ALA A 243 -17.27 6.15 3.09
C ALA A 243 -18.39 5.28 3.70
N GLY A 244 -18.40 3.98 3.40
CA GLY A 244 -19.32 3.02 4.01
C GLY A 244 -19.17 2.93 5.53
N ALA A 245 -17.93 2.94 6.04
CA ALA A 245 -17.64 2.86 7.47
C ALA A 245 -18.14 4.08 8.29
N MET A 246 -18.45 5.19 7.62
CA MET A 246 -19.04 6.38 8.26
C MET A 246 -20.54 6.21 8.54
N ILE A 247 -21.22 5.23 7.93
CA ILE A 247 -22.62 4.93 8.19
C ILE A 247 -22.73 4.23 9.55
N ARG A 248 -23.12 4.99 10.58
CA ARG A 248 -23.41 4.48 11.93
C ARG A 248 -24.90 4.20 12.12
N SER A 249 -25.22 3.24 12.97
CA SER A 249 -26.49 3.21 13.72
C SER A 249 -26.53 4.39 14.71
N GLY A 250 -26.86 5.59 14.20
CA GLY A 250 -27.01 6.81 15.02
C GLY A 250 -25.89 7.82 14.82
N ARG A 251 -26.25 8.99 14.28
CA ARG A 251 -25.45 10.21 14.42
C ARG A 251 -25.44 10.58 15.90
N HIS A 252 -24.26 10.62 16.52
CA HIS A 252 -24.04 11.47 17.69
C HIS A 252 -23.00 12.53 17.30
N ARG A 253 -23.52 13.73 16.99
CA ARG A 253 -22.90 14.97 17.48
C ARG A 253 -23.08 14.91 19.01
N HIS A 254 -22.01 15.22 19.74
CA HIS A 254 -21.85 15.09 21.20
C HIS A 254 -21.54 13.68 21.72
N GLY A 255 -20.62 13.64 22.67
CA GLY A 255 -19.75 12.51 22.95
C GLY A 255 -20.41 11.31 23.64
N TYR A 256 -19.58 10.26 23.70
CA TYR A 256 -19.71 8.99 24.42
C TYR A 256 -20.28 7.78 23.64
N ASP A 257 -19.58 6.65 23.83
CA ASP A 257 -19.72 5.31 23.22
C ASP A 257 -20.69 4.43 24.05
N PRO A 258 -21.37 3.43 23.43
CA PRO A 258 -21.02 2.06 23.82
C PRO A 258 -21.02 1.00 22.70
N GLN A 259 -20.00 0.13 22.80
CA GLN A 259 -19.86 -1.25 22.32
C GLN A 259 -21.16 -2.02 21.95
N ARG A 260 -21.18 -2.66 20.76
CA ARG A 260 -21.55 -4.08 20.57
C ARG A 260 -21.48 -4.58 19.11
N GLN A 261 -20.70 -5.65 18.93
CA GLN A 261 -20.96 -6.90 18.18
C GLN A 261 -21.28 -6.90 16.66
N TYR A 262 -20.36 -7.54 15.92
CA TYR A 262 -20.46 -8.37 14.67
C TYR A 262 -19.64 -7.87 13.47
N VAL A 263 -18.54 -8.54 13.14
CA VAL A 263 -18.36 -9.60 12.10
C VAL A 263 -16.90 -10.09 12.20
N ARG A 264 -16.71 -11.42 12.15
CA ARG A 264 -15.40 -12.08 12.15
C ARG A 264 -14.91 -12.17 10.71
N ASP A 265 -13.80 -11.50 10.38
CA ASP A 265 -12.72 -12.04 9.53
C ASP A 265 -11.57 -11.03 9.34
N SER A 266 -10.35 -11.56 9.16
CA SER A 266 -9.11 -10.91 8.72
C SER A 266 -9.01 -9.38 8.84
N GLY A 267 -8.57 -8.84 10.00
CA GLY A 267 -8.06 -7.47 10.07
C GLY A 267 -9.05 -6.40 9.61
N GLN A 268 -10.35 -6.56 9.87
CA GLN A 268 -11.37 -5.61 9.46
C GLN A 268 -11.59 -4.52 10.51
N ARG A 269 -11.81 -3.28 10.04
CA ARG A 269 -12.12 -2.12 10.89
C ARG A 269 -13.65 -1.97 11.00
N ALA A 270 -14.18 -2.10 12.21
CA ALA A 270 -15.58 -1.77 12.53
C ALA A 270 -15.61 -0.44 13.29
N GLY A 271 -15.92 0.66 12.61
CA GLY A 271 -15.91 1.99 13.25
C GLY A 271 -14.50 2.51 13.56
N ARG A 272 -14.41 3.61 14.33
CA ARG A 272 -13.25 4.52 14.22
C ARG A 272 -11.88 3.97 14.68
N THR A 273 -11.76 2.92 15.48
CA THR A 273 -10.41 2.42 15.84
C THR A 273 -10.39 0.97 16.34
N LEU A 274 -11.44 0.19 16.11
CA LEU A 274 -11.42 -1.21 16.54
C LEU A 274 -10.77 -2.08 15.45
N VAL A 275 -9.67 -2.74 15.81
CA VAL A 275 -8.91 -3.64 14.93
C VAL A 275 -9.08 -5.06 15.45
N TYR A 276 -9.66 -5.95 14.64
CA TYR A 276 -9.75 -7.37 14.95
C TYR A 276 -8.61 -8.13 14.26
N CYS A 277 -7.64 -8.61 15.03
CA CYS A 277 -6.49 -9.36 14.51
C CYS A 277 -6.75 -10.88 14.51
N ALA A 278 -6.27 -11.56 13.48
CA ALA A 278 -6.27 -13.01 13.36
C ALA A 278 -4.95 -13.50 12.73
N CYS A 279 -4.61 -14.78 12.91
CA CYS A 279 -3.42 -15.37 12.31
C CYS A 279 -3.44 -15.25 10.78
N LYS A 280 -2.30 -14.88 10.19
CA LYS A 280 -2.11 -14.92 8.73
C LYS A 280 -2.11 -16.39 8.27
N HIS A 281 -2.80 -16.66 7.17
CA HIS A 281 -2.88 -17.99 6.58
C HIS A 281 -1.89 -18.13 5.43
N SER A 282 -1.31 -19.33 5.26
CA SER A 282 -0.41 -19.62 4.15
C SER A 282 -1.20 -19.76 2.83
N PRO A 283 -0.96 -18.92 1.81
CA PRO A 283 -1.56 -19.14 0.50
C PRO A 283 -1.02 -20.45 -0.10
N ARG A 284 -1.92 -21.28 -0.64
CA ARG A 284 -1.59 -22.53 -1.35
C ARG A 284 -1.94 -22.36 -2.83
N SER A 285 -0.98 -22.58 -3.72
CA SER A 285 -1.20 -22.43 -5.17
C SER A 285 -0.12 -23.12 -6.02
N VAL A 286 -0.20 -22.93 -7.33
CA VAL A 286 0.81 -23.39 -8.31
C VAL A 286 2.11 -22.62 -8.08
N PHE A 287 3.16 -23.37 -7.74
CA PHE A 287 4.49 -22.84 -7.50
C PHE A 287 5.26 -22.61 -8.81
N SER A 288 5.94 -21.46 -8.93
CA SER A 288 6.88 -21.20 -10.03
C SER A 288 7.92 -22.34 -10.12
N PRO A 289 8.29 -22.81 -11.33
CA PRO A 289 9.18 -23.97 -11.52
C PRO A 289 10.50 -23.88 -10.73
N VAL A 290 11.03 -22.66 -10.55
CA VAL A 290 12.27 -22.40 -9.80
C VAL A 290 12.13 -22.74 -8.31
N SER A 291 10.95 -22.51 -7.72
CA SER A 291 10.69 -22.81 -6.31
C SER A 291 10.48 -24.30 -6.01
N ARG A 292 10.21 -25.13 -7.04
CA ARG A 292 10.15 -26.60 -6.88
C ARG A 292 11.53 -27.21 -6.66
N ARG A 293 12.59 -26.63 -7.24
CA ARG A 293 13.98 -27.14 -7.07
C ARG A 293 14.53 -26.86 -5.66
N SER A 294 14.22 -25.71 -5.05
CA SER A 294 14.79 -25.36 -3.73
C SER A 294 14.18 -26.11 -2.56
N ARG A 295 12.94 -26.62 -2.67
CA ARG A 295 12.34 -27.45 -1.60
C ARG A 295 12.95 -28.86 -1.52
N ARG A 296 13.39 -29.46 -2.63
CA ARG A 296 14.02 -30.79 -2.58
C ARG A 296 15.43 -30.77 -1.99
N THR A 297 16.19 -29.68 -2.15
CA THR A 297 17.55 -29.56 -1.62
C THR A 297 17.65 -28.94 -0.22
N ARG A 298 16.65 -28.17 0.25
CA ARG A 298 16.68 -27.59 1.62
C ARG A 298 16.04 -28.42 2.71
N ILE A 299 15.18 -29.40 2.38
CA ILE A 299 14.56 -30.28 3.39
C ILE A 299 15.56 -31.31 3.94
N TRP A 300 16.63 -31.64 3.20
CA TRP A 300 17.67 -32.58 3.65
C TRP A 300 18.87 -31.93 4.35
N ALA A 301 19.06 -30.61 4.25
CA ALA A 301 20.25 -29.93 4.78
C ALA A 301 20.03 -29.20 6.13
N ILE A 302 18.80 -29.19 6.68
CA ILE A 302 18.48 -28.54 7.97
C ILE A 302 18.18 -29.58 9.08
N ALA A 303 18.22 -30.88 8.77
CA ALA A 303 17.87 -31.94 9.72
C ALA A 303 19.06 -32.64 10.41
N GLN A 304 20.31 -32.21 10.22
CA GLN A 304 21.46 -32.83 10.88
C GLN A 304 22.54 -31.81 11.28
N LEU A 305 22.34 -31.13 12.43
CA LEU A 305 23.45 -30.68 13.27
C LEU A 305 23.05 -30.89 14.75
N PRO A 306 23.87 -31.59 15.56
CA PRO A 306 23.51 -32.00 16.92
C PRO A 306 23.62 -30.86 17.93
N LYS A 307 22.66 -30.80 18.86
CA LYS A 307 22.70 -29.94 20.06
C LYS A 307 23.74 -30.50 21.06
N PRO A 308 24.61 -29.68 21.68
CA PRO A 308 25.41 -30.14 22.81
C PRO A 308 24.53 -30.29 24.06
N LEU A 309 24.62 -31.46 24.68
CA LEU A 309 24.09 -31.79 26.01
C LEU A 309 24.83 -30.98 27.09
N VAL A 310 24.09 -30.25 27.91
CA VAL A 310 24.57 -29.76 29.22
C VAL A 310 24.12 -30.79 30.26
N LEU A 311 25.09 -31.54 30.79
CA LEU A 311 24.93 -32.41 31.95
C LEU A 311 24.99 -31.55 33.21
N ALA A 312 23.92 -31.60 34.00
CA ALA A 312 23.91 -31.16 35.39
C ALA A 312 24.30 -32.34 36.28
N GLU A 313 25.43 -32.25 36.97
CA GLU A 313 25.75 -33.11 38.12
C GLU A 313 25.62 -32.30 39.42
N ARG A 314 24.95 -32.96 40.37
CA ARG A 314 24.69 -32.50 41.73
C ARG A 314 25.99 -32.45 42.55
N ARG A 315 26.05 -31.49 43.46
CA ARG A 315 26.35 -31.76 44.87
C ARG A 315 25.21 -31.19 45.69
#